data_AF-A0A511V7U9-F1
#
_entry.id   AF-A0A511V7U9-F1
#
_cell.length_a   1.000
_cell.length_b   1.000
_cell.length_c   1.000
_cell.angle_alpha   90.00
_cell.angle_beta   90.00
_cell.angle_gamma   90.00
#
_symmetry.space_group_name_H-M   'P 1'
#
loop_
_entity.id
_entity.type
_entity.pdbx_description
1 polymer ?
#
loop_
_entity_poly.entity_id
_entity_poly.type
_entity_poly.pdbx_seq_one_letter_code
_entity_poly.pdbx_strand_id
1 'polypeptide(L)'
;MKRKDILAVYHKGPQAMVQLVESLCSRIETLEAQVQQLENQDKKNSKNSHKPPSTDEFHKPKPKSLRPKTNRKPGGQLGHVGHTLQRVEHPDHIVIHSVTDCSSCGSSFAHVPVLRHEKRQVFDLPPIQIEVTHDVRLKSGHTL
;
A
#
# COMPACT_ATOMS: atom_id res chain seq x y z
N MET A 1 -13.02 -45.53 -6.01
CA MET A 1 -13.90 -46.71 -6.10
C MET A 1 -13.05 -47.96 -5.91
N LYS A 2 -13.42 -48.88 -5.00
CA LYS A 2 -12.63 -50.09 -4.74
C LYS A 2 -13.15 -51.25 -5.60
N ARG A 3 -12.31 -52.26 -5.85
CA ARG A 3 -12.63 -53.41 -6.71
C ARG A 3 -13.93 -54.14 -6.31
N LYS A 4 -14.18 -54.24 -4.99
CA LYS A 4 -15.40 -54.86 -4.44
C LYS A 4 -16.68 -54.10 -4.86
N ASP A 5 -16.61 -52.77 -4.96
CA ASP A 5 -17.74 -51.91 -5.33
C ASP A 5 -18.10 -52.10 -6.82
N ILE A 6 -17.09 -52.24 -7.68
CA ILE A 6 -17.26 -52.49 -9.12
C ILE A 6 -17.95 -53.83 -9.35
N LEU A 7 -17.49 -54.88 -8.66
CA LEU A 7 -18.09 -56.21 -8.76
C LEU A 7 -19.55 -56.20 -8.29
N ALA A 8 -19.86 -55.46 -7.22
CA ALA A 8 -21.24 -55.31 -6.75
C ALA A 8 -22.15 -54.62 -7.78
N VAL A 9 -21.64 -53.67 -8.57
CA VAL A 9 -22.39 -53.04 -9.68
C VAL A 9 -22.52 -54.00 -10.87
N TYR A 10 -21.46 -54.75 -11.19
CA TYR A 10 -21.48 -55.76 -12.26
C TYR A 10 -22.54 -56.85 -12.00
N HIS A 11 -22.66 -57.33 -10.76
CA HIS A 11 -23.67 -58.33 -10.39
C HIS A 11 -25.12 -57.80 -10.42
N LYS A 12 -25.32 -56.48 -10.41
CA LYS A 12 -26.65 -55.85 -10.56
C LYS A 12 -27.10 -55.76 -12.02
N GLY A 13 -26.26 -56.15 -12.96
CA GLY A 13 -26.59 -56.25 -14.38
C GLY A 13 -26.16 -55.03 -15.21
N PRO A 14 -26.43 -55.09 -16.53
CA PRO A 14 -25.88 -54.16 -17.50
C PRO A 14 -26.35 -52.71 -17.29
N GLN A 15 -27.62 -52.48 -16.93
CA GLN A 15 -28.12 -51.13 -16.63
C GLN A 15 -27.32 -50.44 -15.52
N ALA A 16 -26.96 -51.15 -14.45
CA ALA A 16 -26.22 -50.58 -13.33
C ALA A 16 -24.78 -50.20 -13.74
N MET A 17 -24.16 -51.00 -14.61
CA MET A 17 -22.84 -50.68 -15.18
C MET A 17 -22.89 -49.46 -16.11
N VAL A 18 -23.93 -49.35 -16.95
CA VAL A 18 -24.13 -48.18 -17.82
C VAL A 18 -24.26 -46.90 -16.99
N GLN A 19 -25.11 -46.92 -15.95
CA GLN A 19 -25.27 -45.76 -15.05
C GLN A 19 -23.97 -45.36 -14.35
N LEU A 20 -23.17 -46.34 -13.91
CA LEU A 20 -21.87 -46.06 -13.30
C LEU A 20 -20.90 -45.42 -14.31
N VAL A 21 -20.88 -45.92 -15.55
CA VAL A 21 -20.02 -45.37 -16.60
C VAL A 21 -20.45 -43.95 -16.98
N GLU A 22 -21.76 -43.70 -17.17
CA GLU A 22 -22.30 -42.36 -17.43
C GLU A 22 -21.96 -41.38 -16.30
N SER A 23 -22.13 -41.81 -15.05
CA SER A 23 -21.74 -41.03 -13.86
C SER A 23 -20.25 -40.67 -13.86
N LEU A 24 -19.37 -41.63 -14.18
CA LEU A 24 -17.93 -41.40 -14.20
C LEU A 24 -17.52 -40.50 -15.37
N CYS A 25 -18.09 -40.69 -16.56
CA CYS A 25 -17.85 -39.83 -17.72
C CYS A 25 -18.26 -38.38 -17.42
N SER A 26 -19.46 -38.15 -16.87
CA SER A 26 -19.90 -36.82 -16.47
C SER A 26 -18.98 -36.18 -15.43
N ARG A 27 -18.49 -36.97 -14.47
CA ARG A 27 -17.54 -36.48 -13.46
C ARG A 27 -16.19 -36.12 -14.07
N ILE A 28 -15.70 -36.89 -15.04
CA ILE A 28 -14.47 -36.61 -15.77
C ILE A 28 -14.63 -35.31 -16.56
N GLU A 29 -15.68 -35.15 -17.36
CA GLU A 29 -15.95 -33.93 -18.12
C GLU A 29 -16.00 -32.69 -17.22
N THR A 30 -16.65 -32.81 -16.06
CA THR A 30 -16.73 -31.72 -15.08
C THR A 30 -15.33 -31.35 -14.54
N LEU A 31 -14.53 -32.36 -14.19
CA LEU A 31 -13.18 -32.14 -13.67
C LEU A 31 -12.24 -31.58 -14.74
N GLU A 32 -12.31 -32.08 -15.97
CA GLU A 32 -11.55 -31.56 -17.10
C GLU A 32 -11.89 -30.09 -17.37
N ALA A 33 -13.17 -29.73 -17.35
CA ALA A 33 -13.59 -28.33 -17.49
C ALA A 33 -13.05 -27.44 -16.36
N GLN A 34 -13.07 -27.93 -15.10
CA GLN A 34 -12.52 -27.21 -13.96
C GLN A 34 -11.00 -27.05 -14.06
N VAL A 35 -10.27 -28.10 -14.44
CA VAL A 35 -8.82 -28.05 -14.65
C VAL A 35 -8.49 -27.05 -15.75
N GLN A 36 -9.18 -27.10 -16.89
CA GLN A 36 -8.99 -26.15 -17.98
C GLN A 36 -9.26 -24.70 -17.53
N GLN A 37 -10.31 -24.47 -16.75
CA GLN A 37 -10.62 -23.16 -16.21
C GLN A 37 -9.52 -22.65 -15.27
N LEU A 38 -9.04 -23.48 -14.34
CA LEU A 38 -7.98 -23.14 -13.40
C LEU A 38 -6.66 -22.87 -14.13
N GLU A 39 -6.29 -23.70 -15.09
CA GLU A 39 -5.10 -23.47 -15.91
C GLU A 39 -5.19 -22.15 -16.71
N ASN A 40 -6.37 -21.84 -17.25
CA ASN A 40 -6.61 -20.58 -17.95
C ASN A 40 -6.54 -19.37 -17.00
N GLN A 41 -6.88 -19.54 -15.72
CA GLN A 41 -6.71 -18.49 -14.72
C GLN A 41 -5.24 -18.30 -14.36
N ASP A 42 -4.49 -19.39 -14.18
CA ASP A 42 -3.06 -19.38 -13.84
C ASP A 42 -2.19 -18.77 -14.96
N LYS A 43 -2.52 -19.06 -16.22
CA LYS A 43 -1.83 -18.51 -17.39
C LYS A 43 -2.09 -17.01 -17.62
N LYS A 44 -3.06 -16.40 -16.94
CA LYS A 44 -3.36 -14.96 -17.06
C LYS A 44 -2.49 -14.14 -16.10
N ASN A 45 -1.79 -13.16 -16.65
CA ASN A 45 -1.05 -12.16 -15.90
C ASN A 45 -1.28 -10.77 -16.47
N SER A 46 -0.77 -9.73 -15.82
CA SER A 46 -0.89 -8.33 -16.25
C SER A 46 -0.33 -8.06 -17.66
N LYS A 47 0.56 -8.93 -18.17
CA LYS A 47 1.12 -8.79 -19.53
C LYS A 47 0.17 -9.25 -20.63
N ASN A 48 -0.76 -10.16 -20.34
CA ASN A 48 -1.65 -10.75 -21.37
C ASN A 48 -3.14 -10.57 -21.10
N SER A 49 -3.54 -9.87 -20.03
CA SER A 49 -4.95 -9.75 -19.62
C SER A 49 -5.49 -8.33 -19.45
N HIS A 50 -4.71 -7.29 -19.81
CA HIS A 50 -5.03 -5.86 -19.58
C HIS A 50 -5.37 -5.49 -18.12
N LYS A 51 -5.22 -6.42 -17.17
CA LYS A 51 -5.38 -6.18 -15.74
C LYS A 51 -4.14 -5.47 -15.18
N PRO A 52 -4.30 -4.62 -14.16
CA PRO A 52 -3.17 -3.94 -13.57
C PRO A 52 -2.20 -4.95 -12.90
N PRO A 53 -0.88 -4.66 -12.85
CA PRO A 53 0.13 -5.51 -12.22
C PRO A 53 -0.13 -5.84 -10.75
N SER A 54 -0.95 -5.04 -10.06
CA SER A 54 -1.38 -5.28 -8.68
C SER A 54 -2.20 -6.56 -8.52
N THR A 55 -2.89 -7.00 -9.58
CA THR A 55 -3.78 -8.18 -9.63
C THR A 55 -3.04 -9.50 -9.83
N ASP A 56 -1.74 -9.49 -10.11
CA ASP A 56 -0.94 -10.71 -10.26
C ASP A 56 -0.68 -11.37 -8.89
N GLU A 57 -1.68 -11.94 -8.21
CA GLU A 57 -1.54 -12.43 -6.81
C GLU A 57 -0.49 -13.54 -6.64
N PHE A 58 -0.39 -14.45 -7.60
CA PHE A 58 0.45 -15.65 -7.50
C PHE A 58 1.81 -15.53 -8.21
N HIS A 59 1.93 -14.63 -9.18
CA HIS A 59 3.11 -14.50 -10.04
C HIS A 59 3.59 -13.06 -10.22
N LYS A 60 3.78 -12.31 -9.12
CA LYS A 60 4.42 -10.98 -9.21
C LYS A 60 5.88 -11.13 -9.60
N PRO A 61 6.32 -10.60 -10.75
CA PRO A 61 7.75 -10.50 -11.02
C PRO A 61 8.37 -9.60 -9.94
N LYS A 62 9.52 -10.00 -9.40
CA LYS A 62 10.24 -9.16 -8.42
C LYS A 62 10.47 -7.77 -9.05
N PRO A 63 10.13 -6.68 -8.34
CA PRO A 63 10.34 -5.34 -8.88
C PRO A 63 11.83 -5.17 -9.17
N LYS A 64 12.17 -4.94 -10.43
CA LYS A 64 13.54 -4.65 -10.85
C LYS A 64 13.69 -3.13 -10.90
N SER A 65 14.70 -2.61 -10.23
CA SER A 65 15.03 -1.20 -10.35
C SER A 65 15.42 -0.89 -11.78
N LEU A 66 14.74 0.07 -12.41
CA LEU A 66 15.14 0.64 -13.70
C LEU A 66 16.33 1.60 -13.55
N ARG A 67 16.71 1.94 -12.32
CA ARG A 67 17.82 2.86 -12.05
C ARG A 67 19.13 2.21 -12.52
N PRO A 68 19.90 2.86 -13.40
CA PRO A 68 21.23 2.39 -13.74
C PRO A 68 22.10 2.37 -12.47
N LYS A 69 22.90 1.31 -12.31
CA LYS A 69 23.85 1.24 -11.19
C LYS A 69 24.81 2.41 -11.31
N THR A 70 24.84 3.24 -10.28
CA THR A 70 25.84 4.30 -10.14
C THR A 70 26.76 3.90 -8.99
N ASN A 71 28.06 4.20 -9.11
CA ASN A 71 29.03 4.00 -8.02
C ASN A 71 28.89 5.05 -6.89
N ARG A 72 27.77 5.79 -6.88
CA ARG A 72 27.47 6.79 -5.86
C ARG A 72 26.91 6.10 -4.63
N LYS A 73 27.51 6.37 -3.47
CA LYS A 73 26.98 5.95 -2.18
C LYS A 73 25.59 6.57 -1.95
N PRO A 74 24.68 5.88 -1.24
CA PRO A 74 23.42 6.48 -0.80
C PRO A 74 23.69 7.65 0.16
N GLY A 75 22.89 8.72 0.07
CA GLY A 75 23.04 9.94 0.88
C GLY A 75 23.47 11.17 0.08
N GLY A 76 23.73 12.27 0.78
CA GLY A 76 24.28 13.50 0.19
C GLY A 76 25.63 13.25 -0.49
N GLN A 77 25.89 13.92 -1.61
CA GLN A 77 27.16 13.73 -2.31
C GLN A 77 28.30 14.41 -1.55
N LEU A 78 29.53 13.89 -1.70
CA LEU A 78 30.73 14.51 -1.14
C LEU A 78 30.83 15.99 -1.58
N GLY A 79 30.97 16.90 -0.60
CA GLY A 79 31.05 18.34 -0.82
C GLY A 79 29.74 19.11 -0.66
N HIS A 80 28.60 18.44 -0.45
CA HIS A 80 27.35 19.13 -0.13
C HIS A 80 27.34 19.55 1.33
N VAL A 81 27.29 20.86 1.57
CA VAL A 81 27.11 21.42 2.92
C VAL A 81 25.69 21.11 3.37
N GLY A 82 25.55 20.44 4.51
CA GLY A 82 24.24 20.17 5.10
C GLY A 82 23.63 21.44 5.70
N HIS A 83 22.37 21.72 5.38
CA HIS A 83 21.57 22.78 6.02
C HIS A 83 20.59 22.21 7.04
N THR A 84 21.10 21.39 7.96
CA THR A 84 20.26 20.82 9.03
C THR A 84 19.85 21.93 9.99
N LEU A 85 18.55 22.06 10.24
CA LEU A 85 18.01 23.01 11.22
C LEU A 85 18.55 22.68 12.61
N GLN A 86 19.22 23.66 13.22
CA GLN A 86 19.77 23.55 14.56
C GLN A 86 18.78 24.08 15.58
N ARG A 87 18.75 23.46 16.76
CA ARG A 87 17.93 23.91 17.89
C ARG A 87 18.34 25.35 18.25
N VAL A 88 17.36 26.25 18.36
CA VAL A 88 17.57 27.67 18.72
C VAL A 88 17.43 27.87 20.23
N GLU A 89 18.13 28.86 20.79
CA GLU A 89 18.03 29.18 22.22
C GLU A 89 16.74 29.97 22.54
N HIS A 90 16.39 30.91 21.66
CA HIS A 90 15.24 31.80 21.80
C HIS A 90 14.24 31.57 20.65
N PRO A 91 13.20 30.75 20.84
CA PRO A 91 12.16 30.56 19.83
C PRO A 91 11.18 31.74 19.81
N ASP A 92 10.55 31.99 18.67
CA ASP A 92 9.54 33.05 18.51
C ASP A 92 8.30 32.83 19.39
N HIS A 93 7.95 31.57 19.63
CA HIS A 93 6.81 31.17 20.46
C HIS A 93 7.19 30.03 21.42
N ILE A 94 6.66 30.09 22.64
CA ILE A 94 6.81 29.04 23.66
C ILE A 94 5.42 28.53 24.04
N VAL A 95 5.17 27.24 23.79
CA VAL A 95 3.96 26.54 24.22
C VAL A 95 4.33 25.55 25.32
N ILE A 96 3.68 25.66 26.47
CA ILE A 96 3.89 24.76 27.61
C ILE A 96 2.80 23.69 27.61
N HIS A 97 3.20 22.43 27.51
CA HIS A 97 2.30 21.28 27.66
C HIS A 97 2.48 20.69 29.06
N SER A 98 1.56 21.01 29.97
CA SER A 98 1.53 20.43 31.32
C SER A 98 0.66 19.17 31.36
N VAL A 99 1.10 18.19 32.17
CA VAL A 99 0.27 17.05 32.54
C VAL A 99 -0.49 17.46 33.80
N THR A 100 -1.82 17.42 33.74
CA THR A 100 -2.68 17.84 34.86
C THR A 100 -2.98 16.70 35.81
N ASP A 101 -3.00 15.46 35.30
CA ASP A 101 -3.45 14.28 36.06
C ASP A 101 -2.61 13.05 35.72
N CYS A 102 -2.48 12.15 36.69
CA CYS A 102 -1.78 10.89 36.50
C CYS A 102 -2.56 9.98 35.54
N SER A 103 -1.90 9.52 34.47
CA SER A 103 -2.52 8.61 33.49
C SER A 103 -2.93 7.26 34.06
N SER A 104 -2.38 6.85 35.20
CA SER A 104 -2.67 5.54 35.82
C SER A 104 -3.76 5.60 36.88
N CYS A 105 -3.82 6.65 37.70
CA CYS A 105 -4.73 6.73 38.85
C CYS A 105 -5.65 7.96 38.83
N GLY A 106 -5.51 8.86 37.87
CA GLY A 106 -6.33 10.07 37.73
C GLY A 106 -6.13 11.12 38.82
N SER A 107 -5.14 10.96 39.70
CA SER A 107 -4.84 11.96 40.72
C SER A 107 -4.27 13.22 40.10
N SER A 108 -4.70 14.38 40.60
CA SER A 108 -4.27 15.69 40.08
C SER A 108 -2.84 16.05 40.49
N PHE A 109 -2.12 16.67 39.57
CA PHE A 109 -0.80 17.26 39.77
C PHE A 109 -0.84 18.77 40.08
N ALA A 110 -2.02 19.37 40.32
CA ALA A 110 -2.16 20.82 40.54
C ALA A 110 -1.25 21.41 41.63
N HIS A 111 -0.88 20.62 42.64
CA HIS A 111 -0.02 21.03 43.75
C HIS A 111 1.28 20.22 43.85
N VAL A 112 1.62 19.44 42.81
CA VAL A 112 2.83 18.62 42.80
C VAL A 112 3.95 19.37 42.07
N PRO A 113 5.16 19.48 42.64
CA PRO A 113 6.27 20.16 41.97
C PRO A 113 6.71 19.43 40.70
N VAL A 114 7.08 20.20 39.67
CA VAL A 114 7.60 19.65 38.41
C VAL A 114 8.95 18.99 38.65
N LEU A 115 9.05 17.69 38.37
CA LEU A 115 10.29 16.91 38.56
C LEU A 115 11.28 17.07 37.40
N ARG A 116 10.79 17.14 36.16
CA ARG A 116 11.60 17.21 34.95
C ARG A 116 10.84 17.92 33.85
N HIS A 117 11.57 18.59 32.95
CA HIS A 117 11.02 19.15 31.72
C HIS A 117 11.76 18.56 30.51
N GLU A 118 11.02 18.38 29.42
CA GLU A 118 11.57 18.03 28.11
C GLU A 118 11.27 19.15 27.13
N LYS A 119 12.24 19.51 26.29
CA LYS A 119 12.08 20.58 25.29
C LYS A 119 12.13 19.99 23.90
N ARG A 120 11.13 20.28 23.08
CA ARG A 120 11.07 19.96 21.65
C ARG A 120 10.88 21.26 20.87
N GLN A 121 11.47 21.37 19.69
CA GLN A 121 11.29 22.52 18.80
C GLN A 121 10.73 22.04 17.48
N VAL A 122 9.71 22.75 17.02
CA VAL A 122 9.10 22.57 15.71
C VAL A 122 9.46 23.82 14.91
N PHE A 123 10.01 23.61 13.73
CA PHE A 123 10.29 24.68 12.76
C PHE A 123 9.19 24.61 11.72
N ASP A 124 8.30 25.60 11.72
CA ASP A 124 7.23 25.73 10.76
C ASP A 124 7.16 27.17 10.24
N LEU A 125 6.58 27.35 9.06
CA LEU A 125 6.38 28.68 8.50
C LEU A 125 5.10 29.29 9.09
N PRO A 126 5.11 30.57 9.51
CA PRO A 126 3.87 31.24 9.86
C PRO A 126 2.94 31.30 8.64
N PRO A 127 1.63 31.51 8.84
CA PRO A 127 0.68 31.64 7.74
C PRO A 127 1.16 32.66 6.70
N ILE A 128 1.45 32.19 5.49
CA ILE A 128 1.95 33.02 4.40
C ILE A 128 0.78 33.82 3.84
N GLN A 129 0.89 35.15 3.84
CA GLN A 129 -0.08 36.04 3.19
C GLN A 129 0.36 36.31 1.75
N ILE A 130 -0.57 36.24 0.81
CA ILE A 130 -0.31 36.53 -0.60
C ILE A 130 -0.31 38.05 -0.80
N GLU A 131 0.77 38.58 -1.35
CA GLU A 131 0.82 39.96 -1.83
C GLU A 131 0.34 40.00 -3.28
N VAL A 132 -0.66 40.83 -3.58
CA VAL A 132 -1.22 41.00 -4.92
C VAL A 132 -0.87 42.40 -5.44
N THR A 133 -0.08 42.46 -6.50
CA THR A 133 0.24 43.71 -7.21
C THR A 133 -0.52 43.74 -8.54
N HIS A 134 -1.21 44.85 -8.83
CA HIS A 134 -1.86 45.08 -10.13
C HIS A 134 -1.02 46.05 -10.96
N ASP A 135 -0.50 45.56 -12.08
CA ASP A 135 0.19 46.41 -13.05
C ASP A 135 -0.81 46.93 -14.10
N VAL A 136 -1.10 48.22 -14.04
CA VAL A 136 -1.96 48.89 -15.03
C VAL A 136 -1.09 49.58 -16.07
N ARG A 137 -1.16 49.11 -17.33
CA ARG A 137 -0.53 49.79 -18.45
C ARG A 137 -1.49 50.78 -19.09
N LEU A 138 -1.22 52.07 -18.92
CA LEU A 138 -1.93 53.13 -19.64
C LEU A 138 -1.48 53.16 -21.11
N LYS A 139 -2.45 53.22 -22.03
CA LYS A 139 -2.21 53.42 -23.46
C LYS A 139 -2.72 54.80 -23.85
N SER A 140 -1.81 55.67 -24.28
CA SER A 140 -2.13 56.98 -24.81
C SER A 140 -2.36 56.88 -26.33
N GLY A 141 -3.41 57.51 -26.86
CA GLY A 141 -3.66 57.64 -28.30
C GLY A 141 -4.08 59.07 -28.64
N HIS A 142 -3.71 59.56 -29.82
CA HIS A 142 -4.12 60.88 -30.32
C HIS A 142 -5.50 60.80 -30.98
N THR A 143 -6.40 61.74 -30.63
CA THR A 143 -7.69 61.94 -31.29
C THR A 143 -7.44 62.71 -32.60
N LEU A 144 -7.88 62.17 -33.74
CA LEU A 144 -7.86 62.84 -35.06
C LEU A 144 -8.98 63.87 -35.18
#